data_AF-A0AAD7X471-F1
#
_entry.id   AF-A0AAD7X471-F1
#
_cell.length_a   1.000
_cell.length_b   1.000
_cell.length_c   1.000
_cell.angle_alpha   90.00
_cell.angle_beta   90.00
_cell.angle_gamma   90.00
#
_symmetry.space_group_name_H-M   'P 1'
#
loop_
_entity.id
_entity.type
_entity.pdbx_description
1 polymer ?
#
loop_
_entity_poly.entity_id
_entity_poly.type
_entity_poly.pdbx_seq_one_letter_code
_entity_poly.pdbx_strand_id
1 'polypeptide(L)'
;MLPPDLGTLRDPEEEATEYMHYRQFFGVWDALARVVECEALEQPQMNKETRAAWLDDYKTLIEQAREQVVKLLTTDWLVSDAETRPSNAKRHRDLVRIRQIYIPELILRLHTILVASRGRVPENLKHALSLVNVVADSRYRLYDDFSAQAGRRLGDYLGAVRQAVLAGLEGGGSDPFRILTV
;
A
#
# COMPACT_ATOMS: atom_id res chain seq x y z
N MET A 1 24.05 -1.46 42.63
CA MET A 1 22.92 -0.67 42.11
C MET A 1 23.16 -0.45 40.62
N LEU A 2 22.15 -0.70 39.79
CA LEU A 2 22.22 -0.42 38.35
C LEU A 2 22.23 1.12 38.13
N PRO A 3 23.00 1.64 37.16
CA PRO A 3 23.03 3.07 36.84
C PRO A 3 21.63 3.67 36.60
N PRO A 4 21.34 4.87 37.11
CA PRO A 4 20.03 5.52 36.98
C PRO A 4 19.60 5.75 35.51
N ASP A 5 20.58 5.87 34.61
CA ASP A 5 20.35 6.07 33.17
C ASP A 5 19.72 4.85 32.50
N LEU A 6 19.92 3.64 33.05
CA LEU A 6 19.27 2.42 32.55
C LEU A 6 17.78 2.35 32.92
N GLY A 7 17.34 3.12 33.91
CA GLY A 7 15.91 3.30 34.23
C GLY A 7 15.18 4.26 33.29
N THR A 8 15.91 4.90 32.36
CA THR A 8 15.38 5.83 31.34
C THR A 8 15.34 5.25 29.93
N LEU A 9 15.84 4.01 29.76
CA LEU A 9 15.63 3.25 28.53
C LEU A 9 14.13 3.05 28.38
N ARG A 10 13.57 3.65 27.32
CA ARG A 10 12.24 3.37 26.77
C ARG A 10 11.90 1.88 26.93
N ASP A 11 10.63 1.57 27.18
CA ASP A 11 10.16 0.18 27.23
C ASP A 11 10.69 -0.56 25.98
N PRO A 12 11.61 -1.54 26.14
CA PRO A 12 12.30 -2.19 25.03
C PRO A 12 11.35 -2.80 23.99
N GLU A 13 10.11 -3.07 24.41
CA GLU A 13 9.02 -3.62 23.60
C GLU A 13 8.45 -2.62 22.58
N GLU A 14 8.30 -1.33 22.92
CA GLU A 14 7.82 -0.31 21.97
C GLU A 14 8.85 -0.08 20.87
N GLU A 15 10.13 -0.01 21.23
CA GLU A 15 11.23 0.16 20.27
C GLU A 15 11.39 -1.08 19.36
N ALA A 16 11.24 -2.28 19.92
CA ALA A 16 11.25 -3.52 19.15
C ALA A 16 10.07 -3.59 18.17
N THR A 17 8.87 -3.19 18.61
CA THR A 17 7.67 -3.16 17.76
C THR A 17 7.82 -2.17 16.61
N GLU A 18 8.28 -0.95 16.92
CA GLU A 18 8.52 0.09 15.92
C GLU A 18 9.59 -0.35 14.90
N TYR A 19 10.66 -1.02 15.35
CA TYR A 19 11.67 -1.61 14.47
C TYR A 19 11.08 -2.68 13.54
N MET A 20 10.21 -3.56 14.05
CA MET A 20 9.53 -4.56 13.24
C MET A 20 8.59 -3.93 12.21
N HIS A 21 7.90 -2.84 12.57
CA HIS A 21 7.09 -2.05 11.63
C HIS A 21 7.94 -1.48 10.49
N TYR A 22 9.14 -0.96 10.78
CA TYR A 22 10.03 -0.48 9.72
C TYR A 22 10.52 -1.62 8.81
N ARG A 23 10.87 -2.79 9.37
CA ARG A 23 11.23 -3.96 8.55
C ARG A 23 10.11 -4.38 7.61
N GLN A 24 8.87 -4.42 8.12
CA GLN A 24 7.70 -4.74 7.29
C GLN A 24 7.53 -3.70 6.17
N PHE A 25 7.67 -2.42 6.48
CA PHE A 25 7.57 -1.35 5.51
C PHE A 25 8.61 -1.47 4.38
N PHE A 26 9.88 -1.70 4.71
CA PHE A 26 10.91 -1.89 3.69
C PHE A 26 10.66 -3.14 2.84
N GLY A 27 10.19 -4.24 3.45
CA GLY A 27 9.78 -5.42 2.69
C GLY A 27 8.66 -5.14 1.67
N VAL A 28 7.65 -4.36 2.08
CA VAL A 28 6.57 -3.91 1.18
C VAL A 28 7.11 -3.03 0.05
N TRP A 29 8.03 -2.12 0.37
CA TRP A 29 8.64 -1.24 -0.62
C TRP A 29 9.44 -2.02 -1.66
N ASP A 30 10.25 -2.98 -1.22
CA ASP A 30 11.01 -3.87 -2.09
C ASP A 30 10.08 -4.74 -2.96
N ALA A 31 8.97 -5.24 -2.40
CA ALA A 31 7.99 -6.00 -3.18
C ALA A 31 7.38 -5.17 -4.32
N LEU A 32 7.02 -3.91 -4.06
CA LEU A 32 6.53 -2.99 -5.09
C LEU A 32 7.61 -2.68 -6.14
N ALA A 33 8.86 -2.48 -5.72
CA ALA A 33 9.97 -2.25 -6.64
C ALA A 33 10.19 -3.45 -7.58
N ARG A 34 10.16 -4.68 -7.05
CA ARG A 34 10.31 -5.91 -7.84
C ARG A 34 9.24 -6.08 -8.91
N VAL A 35 8.01 -5.64 -8.65
CA VAL A 35 6.95 -5.63 -9.67
C VAL A 35 7.31 -4.70 -10.83
N VAL A 36 7.77 -3.49 -10.54
CA VAL A 36 8.16 -2.50 -11.55
C VAL A 36 9.40 -2.98 -12.33
N GLU A 37 10.38 -3.56 -11.63
CA GLU A 37 11.56 -4.14 -12.26
C GLU A 37 11.19 -5.30 -13.19
N CYS A 38 10.30 -6.20 -12.75
CA CYS A 38 9.80 -7.30 -13.58
C CYS A 38 9.03 -6.79 -14.80
N GLU A 39 8.16 -5.78 -14.64
CA GLU A 39 7.44 -5.15 -15.75
C GLU A 39 8.42 -4.59 -16.80
N ALA A 40 9.49 -3.94 -16.36
CA ALA A 40 10.51 -3.36 -17.24
C ALA A 40 11.30 -4.40 -18.05
N LEU A 41 11.28 -5.68 -17.65
CA LEU A 41 11.91 -6.76 -18.41
C LEU A 41 11.11 -7.18 -19.65
N GLU A 42 9.83 -6.80 -19.78
CA GLU A 42 9.02 -7.16 -20.93
C GLU A 42 9.63 -6.60 -22.23
N GLN A 43 9.87 -7.48 -23.21
CA GLN A 43 10.38 -7.10 -24.51
C GLN A 43 9.43 -7.57 -25.63
N PRO A 44 9.16 -6.73 -26.66
CA PRO A 44 8.29 -7.11 -27.78
C PRO A 44 8.72 -8.41 -28.48
N GLN A 45 10.04 -8.62 -28.59
CA GLN A 45 10.70 -9.75 -29.25
C GLN A 45 10.84 -11.03 -28.40
N MET A 46 10.25 -11.10 -27.20
CA MET A 46 10.23 -12.33 -26.41
C MET A 46 9.58 -13.47 -27.19
N ASN A 47 10.21 -14.66 -27.19
CA ASN A 47 9.57 -15.87 -27.67
C ASN A 47 8.38 -16.26 -26.77
N LYS A 48 7.57 -17.21 -27.24
CA LYS A 48 6.31 -17.58 -26.57
C LYS A 48 6.55 -18.13 -25.16
N GLU A 49 7.55 -18.99 -25.00
CA GLU A 49 7.90 -19.65 -23.74
C GLU A 49 8.41 -18.65 -22.70
N THR A 50 9.35 -17.77 -23.08
CA THR A 50 9.89 -16.70 -22.24
C THR A 50 8.79 -15.72 -21.83
N ARG A 51 7.89 -15.36 -22.76
CA ARG A 51 6.77 -14.47 -22.44
C ARG A 51 5.79 -15.10 -21.45
N ALA A 52 5.54 -16.40 -21.58
CA ALA A 52 4.66 -17.12 -20.66
C ALA A 52 5.26 -17.19 -19.25
N ALA A 53 6.56 -17.52 -19.14
CA ALA A 53 7.27 -17.52 -17.86
C ALA A 53 7.30 -16.14 -17.20
N TRP A 54 7.65 -15.09 -17.98
CA TRP A 54 7.62 -13.70 -17.49
C TRP A 54 6.23 -13.30 -16.97
N LEU A 55 5.17 -13.67 -17.68
CA LEU A 55 3.80 -13.33 -17.27
C LEU A 55 3.41 -14.03 -15.95
N ASP A 56 3.87 -15.26 -15.75
CA ASP A 56 3.64 -16.02 -14.51
C ASP A 56 4.38 -15.38 -13.32
N ASP A 57 5.65 -15.02 -13.52
CA ASP A 57 6.46 -14.30 -12.53
C ASP A 57 5.83 -12.95 -12.19
N TYR A 58 5.42 -12.18 -13.21
CA TYR A 58 4.80 -10.87 -13.03
C TYR A 58 3.49 -10.95 -12.23
N LYS A 59 2.63 -11.92 -12.54
CA LYS A 59 1.41 -12.20 -11.77
C LYS A 59 1.71 -12.50 -10.32
N THR A 60 2.67 -13.40 -10.08
CA THR A 60 3.08 -13.81 -8.74
C THR A 60 3.61 -12.62 -7.93
N LEU A 61 4.43 -11.77 -8.54
CA LEU A 61 4.99 -10.58 -7.88
C LEU A 61 3.91 -9.55 -7.55
N ILE A 62 2.95 -9.30 -8.45
CA ILE A 62 1.83 -8.39 -8.17
C ILE A 62 1.02 -8.89 -6.98
N GLU A 63 0.69 -10.18 -6.96
CA GLU A 63 -0.11 -10.76 -5.88
C GLU A 63 0.62 -10.66 -4.54
N GLN A 64 1.92 -11.02 -4.51
CA GLN A 64 2.74 -10.87 -3.30
C GLN A 64 2.82 -9.42 -2.82
N ALA A 65 3.01 -8.46 -3.73
CA ALA A 65 3.04 -7.04 -3.37
C ALA A 65 1.68 -6.57 -2.84
N ARG A 66 0.58 -6.98 -3.47
CA ARG A 66 -0.79 -6.67 -3.04
C ARG A 66 -1.05 -7.19 -1.63
N GLU A 67 -0.76 -8.46 -1.37
CA GLU A 67 -0.95 -9.07 -0.05
C GLU A 67 -0.13 -8.35 1.02
N GLN A 68 1.15 -8.04 0.74
CA GLN A 68 2.03 -7.36 1.70
C GLN A 68 1.57 -5.93 2.00
N VAL A 69 1.20 -5.16 0.98
CA VAL A 69 0.66 -3.80 1.15
C VAL A 69 -0.64 -3.85 1.96
N VAL A 70 -1.60 -4.69 1.57
CA VAL A 70 -2.88 -4.80 2.28
C VAL A 70 -2.67 -5.25 3.72
N LYS A 71 -1.76 -6.20 3.96
CA LYS A 71 -1.42 -6.62 5.32
C LYS A 71 -0.86 -5.46 6.14
N LEU A 72 0.06 -4.66 5.62
CA LEU A 72 0.57 -3.48 6.32
C LEU A 72 -0.55 -2.47 6.63
N LEU A 73 -1.39 -2.16 5.63
CA LEU A 73 -2.49 -1.20 5.76
C LEU A 73 -3.59 -1.64 6.74
N THR A 74 -3.70 -2.94 7.01
CA THR A 74 -4.72 -3.51 7.92
C THR A 74 -4.17 -3.89 9.28
N THR A 75 -2.94 -3.46 9.59
CA THR A 75 -2.29 -3.58 10.90
C THR A 75 -2.11 -2.21 11.55
N ASP A 76 -1.81 -2.18 12.85
CA ASP A 76 -1.51 -0.95 13.61
C ASP A 76 -0.11 -0.39 13.31
N TRP A 77 0.27 -0.37 12.03
CA TRP A 77 1.60 0.01 11.57
C TRP A 77 1.95 1.44 11.97
N LEU A 78 2.92 1.59 12.86
CA LEU A 78 3.33 2.89 13.44
C LEU A 78 2.18 3.67 14.10
N VAL A 79 1.09 3.00 14.49
CA VAL A 79 0.11 3.57 15.42
C VAL A 79 0.75 3.56 16.81
N SER A 80 0.60 4.65 17.55
CA SER A 80 1.19 4.80 18.87
C SER A 80 0.10 5.11 19.88
N ASP A 81 -0.06 4.22 20.87
CA ASP A 81 -0.98 4.40 22.02
C ASP A 81 -0.48 5.47 23.01
N ALA A 82 0.69 6.07 22.74
CA ALA A 82 1.39 6.97 23.65
C ALA A 82 0.81 8.39 23.73
N GLU A 83 -0.45 8.61 23.32
CA GLU A 83 -1.17 9.90 23.45
C GLU A 83 -1.18 10.44 24.90
N THR A 84 -0.86 9.60 25.88
CA THR A 84 -0.95 9.90 27.32
C THR A 84 0.30 10.49 27.98
N ARG A 85 1.49 10.54 27.34
CA ARG A 85 2.72 11.08 27.98
C ARG A 85 3.29 12.31 27.24
N PRO A 86 3.44 13.48 27.91
CA PRO A 86 4.01 14.70 27.32
C PRO A 86 5.41 14.51 26.72
N SER A 87 6.21 13.59 27.28
CA SER A 87 7.56 13.26 26.81
C SER A 87 7.58 12.62 25.42
N ASN A 88 6.47 12.00 24.97
CA ASN A 88 6.40 11.24 23.72
C ASN A 88 5.70 12.00 22.58
N ALA A 89 5.19 13.21 22.85
CA ALA A 89 4.43 14.01 21.89
C ALA A 89 5.22 14.31 20.60
N LYS A 90 6.54 14.49 20.68
CA LYS A 90 7.37 14.67 19.49
C LYS A 90 7.41 13.41 18.63
N ARG A 91 7.69 12.25 19.22
CA ARG A 91 7.77 10.98 18.47
C ARG A 91 6.42 10.64 17.84
N HIS A 92 5.34 10.79 18.59
CA HIS A 92 3.99 10.55 18.07
C HIS A 92 3.71 11.41 16.82
N ARG A 93 4.02 12.72 16.85
CA ARG A 93 3.90 13.59 15.66
C ARG A 93 4.80 13.13 14.51
N ASP A 94 6.01 12.66 14.80
CA ASP A 94 6.92 12.13 13.78
C ASP A 94 6.33 10.87 13.12
N LEU A 95 5.74 9.95 13.90
CA LEU A 95 5.10 8.73 13.38
C LEU A 95 3.85 9.04 12.55
N VAL A 96 2.97 9.92 13.03
CA VAL A 96 1.80 10.40 12.26
C VAL A 96 2.25 11.00 10.93
N ARG A 97 3.30 11.82 10.93
CA ARG A 97 3.84 12.40 9.70
C ARG A 97 4.38 11.34 8.74
N ILE A 98 5.08 10.31 9.25
CA ILE A 98 5.57 9.20 8.42
C ILE A 98 4.39 8.48 7.77
N ARG A 99 3.34 8.17 8.53
CA ARG A 99 2.12 7.55 8.00
C ARG A 99 1.46 8.42 6.91
N GLN A 100 1.31 9.72 7.14
CA GLN A 100 0.75 10.66 6.17
C GLN A 100 1.60 10.82 4.88
N ILE A 101 2.87 10.42 4.91
CA ILE A 101 3.74 10.38 3.74
C ILE A 101 3.55 9.06 3.00
N TYR A 102 3.63 7.93 3.70
CA TYR A 102 3.80 6.63 3.08
C TYR A 102 2.51 5.83 2.90
N ILE A 103 1.49 6.00 3.75
CA ILE A 103 0.20 5.30 3.55
C ILE A 103 -0.47 5.72 2.23
N PRO A 104 -0.67 7.03 1.94
CA PRO A 104 -1.21 7.45 0.65
C PRO A 104 -0.35 6.99 -0.54
N GLU A 105 0.97 7.04 -0.40
CA GLU A 105 1.92 6.62 -1.43
C GLU A 105 1.81 5.12 -1.74
N LEU A 106 1.75 4.26 -0.71
CA LEU A 106 1.61 2.81 -0.88
C LEU A 106 0.27 2.46 -1.55
N ILE A 107 -0.82 3.12 -1.15
CA ILE A 107 -2.14 2.94 -1.75
C ILE A 107 -2.11 3.33 -3.23
N LEU A 108 -1.57 4.50 -3.56
CA LEU A 108 -1.50 4.99 -4.93
C LEU A 108 -0.60 4.13 -5.83
N ARG A 109 0.56 3.69 -5.32
CA ARG A 109 1.46 2.78 -6.05
C ARG A 109 0.81 1.45 -6.33
N LEU A 110 0.22 0.81 -5.33
CA LEU A 110 -0.48 -0.46 -5.51
C LEU A 110 -1.64 -0.30 -6.49
N HIS A 111 -2.47 0.73 -6.33
CA HIS A 111 -3.58 1.01 -7.23
C HIS A 111 -3.10 1.18 -8.69
N THR A 112 -2.02 1.91 -8.90
CA THR A 112 -1.43 2.13 -10.22
C THR A 112 -0.96 0.82 -10.84
N ILE A 113 -0.24 -0.01 -10.09
CA ILE A 113 0.23 -1.34 -10.53
C ILE A 113 -0.97 -2.23 -10.93
N LEU A 114 -2.01 -2.28 -10.11
CA LEU A 114 -3.18 -3.11 -10.36
C LEU A 114 -3.96 -2.65 -11.61
N VAL A 115 -4.12 -1.34 -11.79
CA VAL A 115 -4.79 -0.79 -12.98
C VAL A 115 -3.94 -0.96 -14.24
N ALA A 116 -2.63 -0.76 -14.17
CA ALA A 116 -1.73 -0.90 -15.32
C ALA A 116 -1.65 -2.35 -15.81
N SER A 117 -1.63 -3.31 -14.89
CA SER A 117 -1.55 -4.74 -15.18
C SER A 117 -2.86 -5.36 -15.70
N ARG A 118 -3.98 -4.64 -15.67
CA ARG A 118 -5.33 -5.13 -16.05
C ARG A 118 -5.40 -5.80 -17.43
N GLY A 119 -4.60 -5.35 -18.40
CA GLY A 119 -4.57 -5.92 -19.74
C GLY A 119 -4.00 -7.34 -19.80
N ARG A 120 -3.22 -7.73 -18.78
CA ARG A 120 -2.60 -9.05 -18.63
C ARG A 120 -3.26 -9.88 -17.53
N VAL A 121 -3.82 -9.20 -16.53
CA VAL A 121 -4.47 -9.79 -15.36
C VAL A 121 -5.77 -9.02 -15.08
N PRO A 122 -6.88 -9.36 -15.76
CA PRO A 122 -8.13 -8.59 -15.67
C PRO A 122 -8.68 -8.44 -14.24
N GLU A 123 -8.48 -9.46 -13.40
CA GLU A 123 -8.90 -9.47 -12.00
C GLU A 123 -8.25 -8.34 -11.17
N ASN A 124 -7.08 -7.84 -11.56
CA ASN A 124 -6.42 -6.77 -10.83
C ASN A 124 -7.24 -5.48 -10.80
N LEU A 125 -8.13 -5.26 -11.78
CA LEU A 125 -9.03 -4.12 -11.74
C LEU A 125 -10.04 -4.22 -10.58
N LYS A 126 -10.54 -5.42 -10.29
CA LYS A 126 -11.40 -5.70 -9.14
C LYS A 126 -10.64 -5.45 -7.84
N HIS A 127 -9.38 -5.88 -7.75
CA HIS A 127 -8.54 -5.62 -6.59
C HIS A 127 -8.27 -4.12 -6.38
N ALA A 128 -8.01 -3.37 -7.45
CA ALA A 128 -7.81 -1.92 -7.38
C ALA A 128 -9.05 -1.21 -6.80
N LEU A 129 -10.24 -1.58 -7.26
CA LEU A 129 -11.50 -1.02 -6.75
C LEU A 129 -11.80 -1.50 -5.32
N SER A 130 -11.44 -2.72 -4.96
CA SER A 130 -11.61 -3.24 -3.60
C SER A 130 -10.74 -2.50 -2.57
N LEU A 131 -9.63 -1.90 -2.99
CA LEU A 131 -8.76 -1.09 -2.13
C LEU A 131 -9.50 0.11 -1.53
N VAL A 132 -10.53 0.63 -2.22
CA VAL A 132 -11.39 1.72 -1.71
C VAL A 132 -12.06 1.32 -0.40
N ASN A 133 -12.50 0.06 -0.29
CA ASN A 133 -13.10 -0.44 0.95
C ASN A 133 -12.09 -0.49 2.08
N VAL A 134 -10.84 -0.90 1.81
CA VAL A 134 -9.77 -0.91 2.80
C VAL A 134 -9.47 0.51 3.29
N VAL A 135 -9.40 1.48 2.38
CA VAL A 135 -9.14 2.88 2.72
C VAL A 135 -10.28 3.49 3.55
N ALA A 136 -11.53 3.17 3.21
CA ALA A 136 -12.72 3.71 3.87
C ALA A 136 -13.09 2.97 5.17
N ASP A 137 -12.46 1.84 5.46
CA ASP A 137 -12.78 1.02 6.64
C ASP A 137 -12.41 1.75 7.93
N SER A 138 -13.41 1.96 8.79
CA SER A 138 -13.24 2.66 10.08
C SER A 138 -12.39 1.89 11.08
N ARG A 139 -12.12 0.60 10.85
CA ARG A 139 -11.21 -0.20 11.69
C ARG A 139 -9.76 0.25 11.51
N TYR A 140 -9.38 0.66 10.30
CA TYR A 140 -8.00 1.03 9.97
C TYR A 140 -7.81 2.55 9.85
N ARG A 141 -8.91 3.29 9.60
CA ARG A 141 -8.95 4.75 9.51
C ARG A 141 -7.91 5.37 8.57
N LEU A 142 -7.55 4.65 7.50
CA LEU A 142 -6.52 5.09 6.55
C LEU A 142 -6.87 6.40 5.85
N TYR A 143 -8.16 6.72 5.76
CA TYR A 143 -8.64 8.01 5.24
C TYR A 143 -8.12 9.22 6.05
N ASP A 144 -7.77 9.04 7.34
CA ASP A 144 -7.20 10.11 8.19
C ASP A 144 -5.72 10.38 7.87
N ASP A 145 -5.01 9.43 7.23
CA ASP A 145 -3.61 9.60 6.81
C ASP A 145 -3.47 10.37 5.49
N PHE A 146 -4.56 10.58 4.75
CA PHE A 146 -4.54 11.46 3.58
C PHE A 146 -4.44 12.93 4.04
N SER A 147 -3.36 13.60 3.64
CA SER A 147 -3.09 14.99 4.05
C SER A 147 -3.51 16.00 2.99
N ALA A 148 -3.49 17.29 3.33
CA ALA A 148 -3.74 18.37 2.37
C ALA A 148 -2.60 18.59 1.35
N GLN A 149 -1.52 17.80 1.39
CA GLN A 149 -0.41 17.89 0.45
C GLN A 149 -0.80 17.31 -0.91
N ALA A 150 -0.52 18.05 -1.99
CA ALA A 150 -0.79 17.58 -3.36
C ALA A 150 -0.05 16.26 -3.65
N GLY A 151 -0.71 15.34 -4.36
CA GLY A 151 -0.23 13.98 -4.62
C GLY A 151 -0.49 13.00 -3.46
N ARG A 152 -1.01 13.48 -2.33
CA ARG A 152 -1.33 12.69 -1.13
C ARG A 152 -2.71 13.02 -0.58
N ARG A 153 -3.54 13.73 -1.35
CA ARG A 153 -4.91 14.06 -0.96
C ARG A 153 -5.81 12.88 -1.27
N LEU A 154 -6.86 12.72 -0.45
CA LEU A 154 -7.90 11.74 -0.75
C LEU A 154 -8.52 11.98 -2.13
N GLY A 155 -8.67 13.26 -2.53
CA GLY A 155 -9.12 13.63 -3.88
C GLY A 155 -8.22 13.12 -5.01
N ASP A 156 -6.90 13.05 -4.80
CA ASP A 156 -5.97 12.52 -5.80
C ASP A 156 -6.19 11.00 -5.97
N TYR A 157 -6.36 10.28 -4.86
CA TYR A 157 -6.70 8.86 -4.89
C TYR A 157 -8.07 8.60 -5.54
N LEU A 158 -9.09 9.38 -5.21
CA LEU A 158 -10.40 9.29 -5.85
C LEU A 158 -10.33 9.59 -7.36
N GLY A 159 -9.44 10.48 -7.77
CA GLY A 159 -9.10 10.70 -9.18
C GLY A 159 -8.59 9.42 -9.85
N ALA A 160 -7.69 8.69 -9.21
CA ALA A 160 -7.19 7.40 -9.69
C ALA A 160 -8.27 6.29 -9.68
N VAL A 161 -9.15 6.26 -8.67
CA VAL A 161 -10.31 5.36 -8.61
C VAL A 161 -11.26 5.61 -9.78
N ARG A 162 -11.55 6.88 -10.10
CA ARG A 162 -12.35 7.24 -11.28
C ARG A 162 -11.75 6.68 -12.56
N GLN A 163 -10.42 6.75 -12.74
CA GLN A 163 -9.78 6.17 -13.93
C GLN A 163 -9.92 4.64 -13.98
N ALA A 164 -9.83 3.95 -12.84
CA ALA A 164 -10.06 2.51 -12.77
C ALA A 164 -11.51 2.14 -13.14
N VAL A 165 -12.50 2.89 -12.65
CA VAL A 165 -13.90 2.69 -13.01
C VAL A 165 -14.11 2.88 -14.52
N LEU A 166 -13.57 3.96 -15.08
CA LEU A 166 -13.66 4.21 -16.53
C LEU A 166 -13.01 3.09 -17.34
N ALA A 167 -11.84 2.60 -16.91
CA ALA A 167 -11.14 1.50 -17.56
C ALA A 167 -11.98 0.21 -17.61
N GLY A 168 -12.80 -0.07 -16.59
CA GLY A 168 -13.66 -1.25 -16.62
C GLY A 168 -14.97 -1.07 -17.40
N LEU A 169 -15.30 0.15 -17.80
CA LEU A 169 -16.40 0.44 -18.73
C LEU A 169 -15.97 0.36 -20.21
N GLU A 170 -14.66 0.27 -20.51
CA GLU A 170 -14.12 0.18 -21.87
C GLU A 170 -14.68 -1.02 -22.67
N GLY A 171 -15.07 -2.10 -21.99
CA GLY A 171 -15.69 -3.29 -22.59
C GLY A 171 -17.19 -3.17 -22.91
N GLY A 172 -17.80 -2.00 -22.66
CA GLY A 172 -19.23 -1.77 -22.84
C GLY A 172 -20.05 -2.12 -21.59
N GLY A 173 -20.97 -1.22 -21.23
CA GLY A 173 -21.85 -1.35 -20.07
C GLY A 173 -22.16 0.01 -19.44
N SER A 174 -23.25 0.09 -18.68
CA SER A 174 -23.64 1.28 -17.92
C SER A 174 -23.39 1.15 -16.42
N ASP A 175 -23.06 -0.06 -15.94
CA ASP A 175 -22.84 -0.35 -14.53
C ASP A 175 -21.34 -0.23 -14.18
N PRO A 176 -20.93 0.82 -13.42
CA PRO A 176 -19.54 1.02 -13.01
C PRO A 176 -19.05 -0.03 -12.00
N PHE A 177 -19.94 -0.77 -11.34
CA PHE A 177 -19.59 -1.76 -10.31
C PHE A 177 -19.62 -3.20 -10.82
N ARG A 178 -19.97 -3.44 -12.08
CA ARG A 178 -19.98 -4.77 -12.69
C ARG A 178 -18.68 -5.53 -12.44
N ILE A 179 -17.54 -4.84 -12.52
CA ILE A 179 -16.18 -5.39 -12.30
C ILE A 179 -16.03 -6.07 -10.92
N LEU A 180 -16.81 -5.65 -9.92
CA LEU A 180 -16.78 -6.22 -8.58
C LEU A 180 -17.58 -7.52 -8.46
N THR A 181 -18.55 -7.72 -9.35
CA THR A 181 -19.48 -8.86 -9.36
C THR A 181 -19.05 -10.01 -10.27
N VAL A 182 -18.17 -9.71 -11.24
CA VAL A 182 -17.59 -10.68 -12.17
C VAL A 182 -16.45 -11.44 -11.48
#